data_AF-A0A9D7IY18-F1
#
_entry.id   AF-A0A9D7IY18-F1
#
_cell.length_a   1.000
_cell.length_b   1.000
_cell.length_c   1.000
_cell.angle_alpha   90.00
_cell.angle_beta   90.00
_cell.angle_gamma   90.00
#
_symmetry.space_group_name_H-M   'P 1'
#
loop_
_entity.id
_entity.type
_entity.pdbx_description
1 polymer ?
#
loop_
_entity_poly.entity_id
_entity_poly.type
_entity_poly.pdbx_seq_one_letter_code
_entity_poly.pdbx_strand_id
1 'polypeptide(L)'
;MGIVAFVVILCAMIVIHEFGHFIVAKMLGISVETFSVGFGPRILGFRIGETDYRVSAIPLGGYVKFRGENLEMIQGESEGSIDNPVPRPPNGRGFW
;
A
#
# COMPACT_ATOMS: atom_id res chain seq x y z
N MET A 1 21.08 -0.20 -24.91
CA MET A 1 21.42 0.76 -23.83
C MET A 1 20.34 1.82 -23.60
N GLY A 2 19.76 2.44 -24.65
CA GLY A 2 18.75 3.50 -24.48
C GLY A 2 17.48 3.10 -23.71
N ILE A 3 16.92 1.91 -23.97
CA ILE A 3 15.69 1.43 -23.29
C ILE A 3 15.92 1.23 -21.79
N VAL A 4 17.06 0.65 -21.41
CA VAL A 4 17.39 0.42 -20.00
C VAL A 4 17.55 1.76 -19.26
N ALA A 5 18.26 2.71 -19.86
CA ALA A 5 18.40 4.06 -19.29
C ALA A 5 17.05 4.78 -19.16
N PHE A 6 16.18 4.65 -20.17
CA PHE A 6 14.83 5.22 -20.15
C PHE A 6 13.99 4.65 -19.01
N VAL A 7 13.95 3.32 -18.84
CA VAL A 7 13.18 2.67 -17.75
C VAL A 7 13.70 3.11 -16.38
N VAL A 8 15.01 3.19 -16.18
CA VAL A 8 15.61 3.62 -14.91
C VAL A 8 15.23 5.06 -14.57
N ILE A 9 15.34 5.98 -15.54
CA ILE A 9 14.96 7.39 -15.36
C ILE A 9 13.46 7.50 -15.07
N LEU A 10 12.62 6.75 -15.78
CA LEU A 10 11.17 6.76 -15.58
C LEU A 10 10.80 6.27 -14.17
N CYS A 11 11.41 5.18 -13.70
CA CYS A 11 11.19 4.68 -12.34
C CYS A 11 11.63 5.71 -11.29
N ALA A 12 12.82 6.31 -11.45
CA ALA A 12 13.30 7.34 -10.54
C ALA A 12 12.39 8.57 -10.51
N MET A 13 11.90 9.01 -11.67
CA MET A 13 10.98 10.13 -11.80
C MET A 13 9.67 9.87 -11.04
N ILE A 14 9.09 8.67 -11.18
CA ILE A 14 7.84 8.33 -10.48
C ILE A 14 8.06 8.31 -8.97
N VAL A 15 9.17 7.74 -8.49
CA VAL A 15 9.50 7.74 -7.05
C VAL A 15 9.61 9.16 -6.49
N ILE A 16 10.25 10.06 -7.23
CA ILE A 16 10.38 11.47 -6.84
C ILE A 16 9.00 12.16 -6.86
N HIS A 17 8.12 11.85 -7.82
CA HIS A 17 6.77 12.38 -7.89
C HIS A 17 5.94 11.99 -6.66
N GLU A 18 5.91 10.71 -6.32
CA GLU A 18 5.22 10.19 -5.13
C GLU A 18 5.81 10.77 -3.84
N PHE A 19 7.14 10.93 -3.79
CA PHE A 19 7.81 11.56 -2.65
C PHE A 19 7.42 13.03 -2.50
N GLY A 20 7.15 13.74 -3.60
CA GLY A 20 6.61 15.10 -3.57
C GLY A 20 5.25 15.16 -2.88
N HIS A 21 4.31 14.28 -3.26
CA HIS A 21 3.00 14.17 -2.59
C HIS A 21 3.14 13.85 -1.12
N PHE A 22 4.04 12.92 -0.78
CA PHE A 22 4.33 12.56 0.59
C PHE A 22 4.81 13.76 1.42
N ILE A 23 5.79 14.52 0.92
CA ILE A 23 6.30 15.71 1.63
C ILE A 23 5.20 16.73 1.83
N VAL A 24 4.45 17.07 0.76
CA VAL A 24 3.39 18.09 0.83
C VAL A 24 2.33 17.68 1.84
N ALA A 25 1.92 16.41 1.86
CA ALA A 25 0.95 15.91 2.84
C ALA A 25 1.47 16.01 4.28
N LYS A 26 2.73 15.62 4.53
CA LYS A 26 3.33 15.73 5.86
C LYS A 26 3.48 17.20 6.30
N MET A 27 3.77 18.12 5.39
CA MET A 27 3.82 19.56 5.65
C MET A 27 2.43 20.14 5.97
N LEU A 28 1.38 19.63 5.35
CA LEU A 28 -0.01 20.04 5.60
C LEU A 28 -0.63 19.34 6.83
N GLY A 29 0.13 18.48 7.53
CA GLY A 29 -0.38 17.73 8.68
C GLY A 29 -1.33 16.59 8.32
N ILE A 30 -1.37 16.18 7.04
CA ILE A 30 -2.17 15.05 6.58
C ILE A 30 -1.45 13.76 6.96
N SER A 31 -2.13 12.89 7.72
CA SER A 31 -1.59 11.57 8.07
C SER A 31 -1.52 10.68 6.83
N VAL A 32 -0.30 10.25 6.50
CA VAL A 32 -0.05 9.25 5.46
C VAL A 32 0.07 7.87 6.11
N GLU A 33 -0.82 6.95 5.73
CA GLU A 33 -0.79 5.55 6.21
C GLU A 33 0.30 4.75 5.52
N THR A 34 0.49 4.97 4.22
CA THR A 34 1.46 4.19 3.46
C THR A 34 2.13 4.97 2.34
N PHE A 35 3.44 4.80 2.24
CA PHE A 35 4.26 5.23 1.12
C PHE A 35 4.85 3.98 0.45
N SER A 36 4.42 3.67 -0.77
CA SER A 36 4.91 2.52 -1.54
C SER A 36 5.75 2.94 -2.72
N VAL A 37 6.98 2.42 -2.79
CA VAL A 37 7.80 2.43 -4.00
C VAL A 37 7.58 1.12 -4.74
N GLY A 38 6.93 1.20 -5.89
CA GLY A 38 6.52 0.06 -6.68
C GLY A 38 5.14 -0.50 -6.32
N PHE A 39 4.73 -1.51 -7.10
CA PHE A 39 3.48 -2.25 -6.97
C PHE A 39 3.70 -3.73 -6.67
N GLY A 40 2.62 -4.40 -6.24
CA GLY A 40 2.59 -5.84 -6.02
C GLY A 40 3.09 -6.24 -4.62
N PRO A 41 3.64 -7.45 -4.45
CA PRO A 41 4.02 -7.96 -3.14
C PRO A 41 5.12 -7.11 -2.52
N ARG A 42 4.94 -6.78 -1.24
CA ARG A 42 5.94 -6.08 -0.42
C ARG A 42 7.18 -6.97 -0.29
N ILE A 43 8.32 -6.48 -0.77
CA ILE A 43 9.61 -7.15 -0.57
C ILE A 43 10.22 -6.67 0.74
N LEU A 44 10.23 -5.35 0.95
CA LEU A 44 10.86 -4.72 2.10
C LEU A 44 10.00 -3.57 2.59
N GLY A 45 10.12 -3.23 3.87
CA GLY A 45 9.52 -2.02 4.37
C GLY A 45 9.65 -1.88 5.88
N PHE A 46 9.57 -0.65 6.36
CA PHE A 46 9.65 -0.29 7.76
C PHE A 46 8.55 0.71 8.09
N ARG A 47 8.07 0.68 9.34
CA ARG A 47 7.06 1.62 9.82
C ARG A 47 7.74 2.66 10.71
N ILE A 48 7.54 3.95 10.39
CA ILE A 48 8.00 5.05 11.23
C ILE A 48 6.78 5.91 11.60
N GLY A 49 6.43 5.89 12.89
CA GLY A 49 5.22 6.52 13.40
C GLY A 49 3.96 5.94 12.77
N GLU A 50 3.18 6.79 12.11
CA GLU A 50 1.94 6.41 11.43
C GLU A 50 2.13 5.92 9.99
N THR A 51 3.30 6.15 9.39
CA THR A 51 3.57 5.87 7.98
C THR A 51 4.31 4.54 7.82
N ASP A 52 3.72 3.63 7.04
CA ASP A 52 4.38 2.42 6.55
C ASP A 52 5.14 2.74 5.26
N TYR A 53 6.45 2.53 5.25
CA TYR A 53 7.29 2.69 4.06
C TYR A 53 7.52 1.31 3.48
N ARG A 54 7.09 1.07 2.25
CA ARG A 54 7.25 -0.23 1.58
C ARG A 54 7.90 -0.10 0.22
N VAL A 55 8.65 -1.14 -0.13
CA VAL A 55 9.25 -1.37 -1.44
C VAL A 55 8.67 -2.67 -1.97
N SER A 56 8.06 -2.59 -3.15
CA SER A 56 7.33 -3.71 -3.77
C SER A 56 8.08 -4.24 -4.99
N ALA A 57 7.71 -5.44 -5.44
CA ALA A 57 8.46 -6.16 -6.47
C ALA A 57 8.47 -5.52 -7.86
N ILE A 58 7.44 -4.74 -8.19
CA ILE A 58 7.33 -4.11 -9.51
C ILE A 58 7.70 -2.64 -9.38
N PRO A 59 8.87 -2.20 -9.89
CA PRO A 59 9.33 -0.81 -9.74
C PRO A 59 8.62 0.19 -10.67
N LEU A 60 7.67 -0.28 -11.49
CA LEU A 60 6.94 0.52 -12.48
C LEU A 60 5.84 1.42 -11.87
N GLY A 61 6.09 1.98 -10.69
CA GLY A 61 5.28 3.02 -10.10
C GLY A 61 5.41 3.11 -8.59
N GLY A 62 4.34 3.48 -7.91
CA GLY A 62 4.28 3.72 -6.47
C GLY A 62 2.96 4.37 -6.12
N TYR A 63 2.68 4.51 -4.83
CA TYR A 63 1.50 5.24 -4.36
C TYR A 63 1.65 5.70 -2.92
N VAL A 64 0.97 6.81 -2.63
CA VAL A 64 0.78 7.34 -1.28
C VAL A 64 -0.66 7.12 -0.86
N LYS A 65 -0.87 6.42 0.26
CA LYS A 65 -2.19 6.22 0.84
C LYS A 65 -2.38 7.20 1.99
N PHE A 66 -3.34 8.10 1.86
CA PHE A 66 -3.71 9.04 2.91
C PHE A 66 -4.75 8.41 3.86
N ARG A 67 -4.70 8.82 5.13
CA ARG A 67 -5.61 8.32 6.17
C ARG A 67 -7.04 8.74 5.84
N GLY A 68 -7.94 7.76 5.79
CA GLY A 68 -9.37 7.97 5.46
C GLY A 68 -9.71 7.82 3.97
N GLU A 69 -8.73 7.59 3.10
CA GLU A 69 -9.00 7.22 1.71
C GLU A 69 -9.25 5.71 1.61
N ASN A 70 -10.52 5.35 1.34
CA ASN A 70 -10.85 4.01 0.85
C ASN A 70 -10.43 3.94 -0.62
N LEU A 71 -9.15 3.63 -0.85
CA LEU A 71 -8.70 3.14 -2.15
C LEU A 71 -9.23 1.70 -2.35
N GLU A 72 -10.54 1.57 -2.52
CA GLU A 72 -11.14 0.42 -3.18
C GLU A 72 -10.83 0.55 -4.67
N MET A 73 -9.58 0.31 -5.07
CA MET A 73 -9.28 -0.15 -6.43
C MET A 73 -7.79 -0.50 -6.59
N ILE A 74 -7.61 -1.77 -6.99
CA ILE A 74 -6.41 -2.40 -7.57
C ILE A 74 -5.27 -2.63 -6.59
N GLN A 75 -5.45 -3.62 -5.72
CA GLN A 75 -4.34 -4.46 -5.32
C GLN A 75 -4.83 -5.90 -5.29
N GLY A 76 -4.20 -6.74 -6.11
CA GLY A 76 -4.53 -8.15 -6.26
C GLY A 76 -4.73 -8.80 -4.91
N GLU A 77 -5.93 -9.33 -4.74
CA GLU A 77 -6.37 -10.18 -3.66
C GLU A 77 -5.36 -11.31 -3.48
N SER A 78 -4.45 -11.14 -2.52
CA SER A 78 -3.84 -12.30 -1.88
C SER A 78 -4.87 -12.76 -0.86
N GLU A 79 -5.73 -13.68 -1.33
CA GLU A 79 -6.60 -14.49 -0.49
C GLU A 79 -5.78 -15.00 0.70
N GLY A 80 -6.13 -14.53 1.89
CA GLY A 80 -5.35 -14.77 3.09
C GLY A 80 -6.22 -14.68 4.33
N SER A 81 -6.90 -15.79 4.63
CA SER A 81 -7.49 -16.17 5.91
C SER A 81 -8.79 -15.47 6.36
N ILE A 82 -9.93 -15.99 5.89
CA ILE A 82 -11.13 -16.11 6.72
C ILE A 82 -11.73 -17.51 6.50
N ASP A 83 -10.97 -18.53 6.91
CA ASP A 83 -11.57 -19.83 7.25
C ASP A 83 -11.32 -20.05 8.74
N ASN A 84 -12.06 -19.31 9.56
CA ASN A 84 -12.26 -19.68 10.95
C ASN A 84 -13.77 -19.74 11.16
N PRO A 85 -14.38 -20.93 11.22
CA PRO A 85 -15.80 -21.02 11.44
C PRO A 85 -16.12 -20.38 12.80
N VAL A 86 -17.05 -19.43 12.80
CA VAL A 86 -17.63 -18.85 14.01
C VAL A 86 -18.04 -20.02 14.93
N PRO A 87 -17.57 -20.08 16.19
CA PRO A 87 -18.03 -21.12 17.11
C PRO A 87 -19.55 -21.05 17.22
N ARG A 88 -20.25 -22.09 16.78
CA ARG A 88 -21.69 -22.17 16.98
C ARG A 88 -21.95 -22.19 18.48
N PRO A 89 -22.87 -21.35 19.00
CA PRO A 89 -23.26 -21.45 20.39
C PRO A 89 -23.84 -22.85 20.65
N PRO A 90 -23.52 -23.52 21.78
CA PRO A 90 -23.92 -24.90 22.04
C PRO A 90 -25.43 -25.15 22.07
N ASN A 91 -26.24 -24.10 22.13
CA ASN A 91 -27.69 -24.15 22.28
C ASN A 91 -28.30 -23.41 21.08
N GLY A 92 -28.87 -24.18 20.16
CA GLY A 92 -29.46 -23.75 18.89
C GLY A 92 -30.74 -22.92 19.04
N ARG A 93 -30.69 -21.84 19.81
CA ARG A 93 -31.71 -20.78 19.79
C ARG A 93 -31.18 -19.61 18.98
N GLY A 94 -31.47 -19.64 17.68
CA GLY A 94 -31.41 -18.46 16.83
C GLY A 94 -32.38 -17.43 17.37
N PHE A 95 -31.84 -16.35 17.92
CA PHE A 95 -32.57 -15.09 18.06
C PHE A 95 -32.56 -14.45 16.68
N TRP A 96 -33.63 -14.65 15.91
CA TRP A 96 -34.02 -13.72 14.85
C TRP A 96 -34.78 -12.56 15.51
#